data_AF-A0A961WUF7-F1
#
_entry.id   AF-A0A961WUF7-F1
#
_cell.length_a   1.000
_cell.length_b   1.000
_cell.length_c   1.000
_cell.angle_alpha   90.00
_cell.angle_beta   90.00
_cell.angle_gamma   90.00
#
_symmetry.space_group_name_H-M   'P 1'
#
loop_
_entity.id
_entity.type
_entity.pdbx_description
1 polymer ?
#
loop_
_entity_poly.entity_id
_entity_poly.type
_entity_poly.pdbx_seq_one_letter_code
_entity_poly.pdbx_strand_id
1 'polypeptide(L)'
;MAVLAIDSNELSGILLRLRALMAREENDVPDPGGNPGDDEVPAALQDLPDDLSREEVIEEIEALNDDQQDALVALSWLGRGDYEPQEWESALAMARERHSGSTAEYLLSHPLVAEQIDDGWEMLREAGELE
;
A
#
# COMPACT_ATOMS: atom_id res chain seq x y z
N MET A 1 -16.04 10.83 -14.32
CA MET A 1 -14.93 10.09 -14.95
C MET A 1 -13.65 10.59 -14.34
N ALA A 2 -13.26 9.87 -13.29
CA ALA A 2 -12.03 9.99 -12.55
C ALA A 2 -10.89 9.38 -13.35
N VAL A 3 -9.80 10.12 -13.50
CA VAL A 3 -8.57 9.58 -14.08
C VAL A 3 -7.69 9.07 -12.95
N LEU A 4 -7.45 7.76 -12.93
CA LEU A 4 -6.47 7.17 -12.03
C LEU A 4 -5.09 7.27 -12.69
N ALA A 5 -4.13 7.90 -12.00
CA ALA A 5 -2.77 8.08 -12.51
C ALA A 5 -1.93 6.78 -12.52
N ILE A 6 -2.38 5.77 -11.77
CA ILE A 6 -1.76 4.44 -11.68
C ILE A 6 -2.58 3.45 -12.50
N ASP A 7 -1.91 2.61 -13.29
CA ASP A 7 -2.56 1.52 -14.00
C ASP A 7 -2.88 0.32 -13.10
N SER A 8 -3.85 -0.51 -13.51
CA SER A 8 -4.32 -1.63 -12.68
C SER A 8 -3.24 -2.66 -12.36
N ASN A 9 -2.25 -2.86 -13.23
CA ASN A 9 -1.20 -3.85 -13.02
C ASN A 9 -0.15 -3.34 -12.02
N GLU A 10 0.23 -2.08 -12.15
CA GLU A 10 1.13 -1.41 -11.21
C GLU A 10 0.50 -1.33 -9.81
N LEU A 11 -0.78 -0.92 -9.71
CA LEU A 11 -1.49 -0.87 -8.43
C LEU A 11 -1.57 -2.25 -7.76
N SER A 12 -1.90 -3.29 -8.53
CA SER A 12 -1.95 -4.68 -8.03
C SER A 12 -0.58 -5.14 -7.52
N GLY A 13 0.50 -4.74 -8.19
CA GLY A 13 1.87 -5.05 -7.79
C GLY A 13 2.23 -4.41 -6.45
N ILE A 14 1.92 -3.12 -6.28
CA ILE A 14 2.15 -2.38 -5.03
C ILE A 14 1.32 -3.00 -3.89
N LEU A 15 0.04 -3.29 -4.13
CA LEU A 15 -0.85 -3.91 -3.14
C LEU A 15 -0.35 -5.27 -2.66
N LEU A 16 0.12 -6.12 -3.57
CA LEU A 16 0.67 -7.43 -3.23
C LEU A 16 1.87 -7.29 -2.28
N ARG A 17 2.76 -6.33 -2.53
CA ARG A 17 3.95 -6.09 -1.72
C ARG A 17 3.62 -5.46 -0.37
N LEU A 18 2.69 -4.49 -0.34
CA LEU A 18 2.19 -3.92 0.91
C LEU A 18 1.56 -5.00 1.81
N ARG A 19 0.72 -5.88 1.24
CA ARG A 19 0.13 -7.02 1.97
C ARG A 19 1.20 -7.96 2.51
N ALA A 20 2.21 -8.30 1.69
CA ALA A 20 3.32 -9.15 2.11
C ALA A 20 4.11 -8.53 3.27
N LEU A 21 4.40 -7.23 3.21
CA LEU A 21 5.08 -6.49 4.27
C LEU A 21 4.27 -6.49 5.57
N MET A 22 2.99 -6.12 5.51
CA MET A 22 2.13 -6.03 6.70
C MET A 22 1.88 -7.40 7.35
N ALA A 23 1.68 -8.45 6.54
CA ALA A 23 1.55 -9.81 7.06
C ALA A 23 2.82 -10.24 7.80
N ARG A 24 4.00 -9.85 7.33
CA ARG A 24 5.27 -10.13 8.04
C ARG A 24 5.37 -9.35 9.35
N GLU A 25 5.05 -8.06 9.35
CA GLU A 25 5.14 -7.21 10.56
C GLU A 25 4.15 -7.61 11.65
N GLU A 26 2.98 -8.16 11.29
CA GLU A 26 2.05 -8.77 12.26
C GLU A 26 2.66 -10.00 12.97
N ASN A 27 3.53 -10.75 12.29
CA ASN A 27 4.18 -11.93 12.83
C ASN A 27 5.45 -11.61 13.66
N ASP A 28 5.97 -10.39 13.57
CA ASP A 28 7.11 -9.92 14.36
C ASP A 28 6.65 -9.50 15.77
N VAL A 29 6.04 -10.45 16.50
CA VAL A 29 5.86 -10.30 17.95
C VAL A 29 7.24 -10.54 18.55
N PRO A 30 7.87 -9.54 19.21
CA PRO A 30 9.15 -9.78 19.86
C PRO A 30 8.92 -10.79 20.98
N ASP A 31 9.30 -12.04 20.76
CA ASP A 31 9.31 -13.06 21.78
C ASP A 31 10.27 -12.59 22.88
N PRO A 32 9.81 -12.28 24.11
CA PRO A 32 10.70 -11.79 25.15
C PRO A 32 11.58 -12.89 25.77
N GLY A 33 11.70 -14.08 25.16
CA GLY A 33 12.33 -15.22 25.81
C GLY A 33 12.66 -16.42 24.90
N GLY A 34 13.37 -16.22 23.79
CA GLY A 34 13.78 -17.30 22.88
C GLY A 34 15.28 -17.60 22.95
N ASN A 35 15.63 -18.73 23.56
CA ASN A 35 16.99 -19.29 23.70
C ASN A 35 17.73 -19.43 22.33
N PRO A 36 19.06 -19.21 22.22
CA PRO A 36 19.77 -19.47 20.97
C PRO A 36 20.01 -20.97 20.84
N GLY A 37 19.30 -21.63 19.94
CA GLY A 37 19.54 -23.04 19.65
C GLY A 37 18.59 -23.59 18.59
N ASP A 38 19.15 -23.72 17.38
CA ASP A 38 18.77 -24.69 16.35
C ASP A 38 17.34 -24.61 15.77
N ASP A 39 17.20 -23.87 14.67
CA ASP A 39 16.20 -24.17 13.63
C ASP A 39 16.89 -24.20 12.26
N GLU A 40 17.19 -25.41 11.78
CA GLU A 40 17.59 -25.68 10.41
C GLU A 40 16.39 -25.42 9.49
N VAL A 41 16.38 -24.29 8.78
CA VAL A 41 15.36 -23.98 7.78
C VAL A 41 15.57 -24.87 6.53
N PRO A 42 14.57 -25.68 6.12
CA PRO A 42 14.66 -26.43 4.88
C PRO A 42 14.56 -25.48 3.68
N ALA A 43 15.59 -25.50 2.84
CA ALA A 43 15.82 -24.64 1.67
C ALA A 43 14.84 -24.89 0.50
N ALA A 44 13.53 -24.70 0.69
CA ALA A 44 12.53 -24.91 -0.36
C ALA A 44 11.45 -23.81 -0.45
N LEU A 45 11.79 -22.57 -0.11
CA LEU A 45 10.94 -21.39 -0.28
C LEU A 45 11.78 -20.25 -0.91
N GLN A 46 12.23 -20.41 -2.15
CA GLN A 46 13.17 -19.48 -2.83
C GLN A 46 12.57 -18.76 -4.06
N ASP A 47 11.26 -18.90 -4.33
CA ASP A 47 10.65 -18.36 -5.56
C ASP A 47 9.64 -17.22 -5.32
N LEU A 48 9.59 -16.67 -4.10
CA LEU A 48 9.26 -15.27 -3.88
C LEU A 48 10.58 -14.58 -3.53
N PRO A 49 10.83 -13.31 -3.93
CA PRO A 49 11.91 -12.55 -3.31
C PRO A 49 11.63 -12.50 -1.80
N ASP A 50 12.32 -13.38 -1.07
CA ASP A 50 12.13 -13.70 0.35
C ASP A 50 12.49 -12.52 1.28
N ASP A 51 12.92 -11.41 0.69
CA ASP A 51 13.57 -10.30 1.38
C ASP A 51 13.01 -8.94 0.94
N LEU A 52 11.72 -8.85 0.56
CA LEU A 52 11.10 -7.54 0.29
C LEU A 52 11.09 -6.72 1.60
N SER A 53 12.09 -5.87 1.78
CA SER A 53 12.28 -5.12 3.02
C SER A 53 11.27 -3.96 3.10
N ARG A 54 11.05 -3.44 4.31
CA ARG A 54 10.27 -2.20 4.48
C ARG A 54 10.87 -1.08 3.62
N GLU A 55 12.19 -1.04 3.50
CA GLU A 55 12.93 -0.09 2.69
C GLU A 55 12.63 -0.24 1.20
N GLU A 56 12.57 -1.47 0.66
CA GLU A 56 12.24 -1.67 -0.76
C GLU A 56 10.81 -1.25 -1.12
N VAL A 57 9.83 -1.49 -0.24
CA VAL A 57 8.46 -0.99 -0.44
C VAL A 57 8.42 0.53 -0.38
N ILE A 58 9.24 1.14 0.48
CA ILE A 58 9.40 2.60 0.51
C ILE A 58 9.99 3.10 -0.80
N GLU A 59 11.10 2.54 -1.24
CA GLU A 59 11.77 2.94 -2.48
C GLU A 59 10.86 2.79 -3.70
N GLU A 60 10.03 1.75 -3.75
CA GLU A 60 9.06 1.53 -4.83
C GLU A 60 7.96 2.60 -4.86
N ILE A 61 7.36 2.91 -3.71
CA ILE A 61 6.32 3.95 -3.63
C ILE A 61 6.93 5.33 -3.90
N GLU A 62 8.11 5.63 -3.39
CA GLU A 62 8.82 6.89 -3.61
C GLU A 62 9.33 7.04 -5.05
N ALA A 63 9.52 5.93 -5.78
CA ALA A 63 9.88 5.96 -7.20
C ALA A 63 8.70 6.31 -8.12
N LEU A 64 7.46 6.27 -7.61
CA LEU A 64 6.28 6.71 -8.34
C LEU A 64 6.31 8.24 -8.52
N ASN A 65 5.66 8.72 -9.59
CA ASN A 65 5.50 10.16 -9.77
C ASN A 65 4.50 10.75 -8.75
N ASP A 66 4.54 12.06 -8.56
CA ASP A 66 3.73 12.75 -7.55
C ASP A 66 2.23 12.43 -7.69
N ASP A 67 1.71 12.43 -8.92
CA ASP A 67 0.29 12.12 -9.20
C ASP A 67 -0.08 10.67 -8.81
N GLN A 68 0.83 9.72 -9.03
CA GLN A 68 0.66 8.32 -8.63
C GLN A 68 0.68 8.20 -7.10
N GLN A 69 1.63 8.85 -6.43
CA GLN A 69 1.69 8.87 -4.97
C GLN A 69 0.42 9.48 -4.35
N ASP A 70 -0.03 10.60 -4.89
CA ASP A 70 -1.27 11.27 -4.46
C ASP A 70 -2.50 10.39 -4.68
N ALA A 71 -2.53 9.64 -5.78
CA ALA A 71 -3.60 8.68 -6.05
C ALA A 71 -3.63 7.54 -5.01
N LEU A 72 -2.48 7.01 -4.57
CA LEU A 72 -2.44 5.99 -3.50
C LEU A 72 -2.98 6.54 -2.17
N VAL A 73 -2.60 7.77 -1.82
CA VAL A 73 -3.12 8.45 -0.61
C VAL A 73 -4.63 8.64 -0.72
N ALA A 74 -5.13 9.16 -1.84
CA ALA A 74 -6.55 9.34 -2.06
C ALA A 74 -7.34 8.03 -2.02
N LEU A 75 -6.81 6.95 -2.61
CA LEU A 75 -7.39 5.60 -2.54
C LEU A 75 -7.48 5.10 -1.10
N SER A 76 -6.43 5.30 -0.30
CA SER A 76 -6.45 4.91 1.11
C SER A 76 -7.55 5.62 1.90
N TRP A 77 -7.79 6.90 1.63
CA TRP A 77 -8.84 7.68 2.29
C TRP A 77 -10.23 7.24 1.85
N LEU A 78 -10.37 6.85 0.58
CA LEU A 78 -11.61 6.32 0.04
C LEU A 78 -11.98 4.98 0.68
N GLY A 79 -11.07 4.00 0.70
CA GLY A 79 -11.36 2.71 1.35
C GLY A 79 -11.46 2.80 2.88
N ARG A 80 -10.85 3.81 3.51
CA ARG A 80 -11.08 4.13 4.93
C ARG A 80 -12.46 4.76 5.17
N GLY A 81 -13.09 5.30 4.13
CA GLY A 81 -14.41 5.92 4.19
C GLY A 81 -14.40 7.41 4.55
N ASP A 82 -13.27 8.12 4.39
CA ASP A 82 -13.20 9.58 4.56
C ASP A 82 -13.84 10.34 3.39
N TYR A 83 -13.90 9.71 2.23
CA TYR A 83 -14.50 10.24 1.00
C TYR A 83 -15.40 9.18 0.38
N GLU A 84 -16.36 9.62 -0.44
CA GLU A 84 -17.13 8.74 -1.31
C GLU A 84 -16.53 8.68 -2.73
N PRO A 85 -16.85 7.66 -3.55
CA PRO A 85 -16.31 7.54 -4.92
C PRO A 85 -16.63 8.75 -5.81
N GLN A 86 -17.77 9.41 -5.55
CA GLN A 86 -18.16 10.63 -6.26
C GLN A 86 -17.31 11.85 -5.87
N GLU A 87 -16.57 11.75 -4.76
CA GLU A 87 -15.69 12.80 -4.24
C GLU A 87 -14.21 12.56 -4.59
N TRP A 88 -13.91 11.62 -5.50
CA TRP A 88 -12.55 11.27 -5.91
C TRP A 88 -11.68 12.49 -6.25
N GLU A 89 -12.19 13.41 -7.09
CA GLU A 89 -11.43 14.60 -7.49
C GLU A 89 -11.08 15.49 -6.30
N SER A 90 -11.97 15.56 -5.30
CA SER A 90 -11.73 16.29 -4.05
C SER A 90 -10.69 15.58 -3.18
N ALA A 91 -10.77 14.25 -3.08
CA ALA A 91 -9.79 13.44 -2.36
C ALA A 91 -8.39 13.59 -2.97
N LEU A 92 -8.29 13.51 -4.30
CA LEU A 92 -7.03 13.66 -5.03
C LEU A 92 -6.45 15.07 -4.91
N ALA A 93 -7.27 16.11 -5.04
CA ALA A 93 -6.84 17.49 -4.82
C ALA A 93 -6.32 17.71 -3.39
N MET A 94 -6.96 17.06 -2.42
CA MET A 94 -6.54 17.14 -1.03
C MET A 94 -5.30 16.31 -0.73
N ALA A 95 -5.08 15.19 -1.41
CA ALA A 95 -3.84 14.42 -1.36
C ALA A 95 -2.67 15.27 -1.88
N ARG A 96 -2.82 15.87 -3.07
CA ARG A 96 -1.87 16.82 -3.66
C ARG A 96 -1.53 18.00 -2.73
N GLU A 97 -2.53 18.58 -2.06
CA GLU A 97 -2.30 19.68 -1.12
C GLU A 97 -1.52 19.23 0.13
N ARG A 98 -1.77 18.01 0.59
CA ARG A 98 -1.11 17.43 1.78
C ARG A 98 0.20 16.73 1.46
N HIS A 99 0.53 16.56 0.19
CA HIS A 99 1.76 15.92 -0.26
C HIS A 99 2.96 16.64 0.34
N SER A 100 3.54 16.03 1.36
CA SER A 100 4.67 16.56 2.09
C SER A 100 5.46 15.44 2.76
N GLY A 101 6.77 15.44 2.55
CA GLY A 101 7.63 14.36 3.05
C GLY A 101 7.49 13.07 2.23
N SER A 102 7.76 11.93 2.87
CA SER A 102 7.64 10.63 2.23
C SER A 102 6.19 10.15 2.26
N THR A 103 5.62 9.93 1.09
CA THR A 103 4.30 9.32 0.93
C THR A 103 4.33 7.87 1.41
N ALA A 104 5.42 7.16 1.15
CA ALA A 104 5.56 5.79 1.59
C ALA A 104 5.53 5.66 3.11
N GLU A 105 6.25 6.51 3.84
CA GLU A 105 6.22 6.53 5.31
C GLU A 105 4.81 6.85 5.84
N TYR A 106 4.10 7.79 5.19
CA TYR A 106 2.72 8.11 5.53
C TYR A 106 1.79 6.89 5.35
N LEU A 107 1.83 6.24 4.19
CA LEU A 107 1.02 5.07 3.89
C LEU A 107 1.34 3.92 4.86
N LEU A 108 2.62 3.61 5.07
CA LEU A 108 3.07 2.55 5.97
C LEU A 108 2.85 2.84 7.45
N SER A 109 2.50 4.07 7.83
CA SER A 109 2.05 4.38 9.18
C SER A 109 0.63 3.86 9.47
N HIS A 110 -0.11 3.47 8.42
CA HIS A 110 -1.45 2.91 8.53
C HIS A 110 -1.39 1.37 8.37
N PRO A 111 -1.72 0.60 9.41
CA PRO A 111 -1.56 -0.86 9.41
C PRO A 111 -2.52 -1.61 8.48
N LEU A 112 -3.54 -0.93 7.95
CA LEU A 112 -4.53 -1.50 7.03
C LEU A 112 -4.45 -0.84 5.65
N VAL A 113 -3.32 -0.20 5.31
CA VAL A 113 -3.24 0.63 4.11
C VAL A 113 -3.45 -0.15 2.82
N ALA A 114 -3.00 -1.41 2.72
CA ALA A 114 -3.28 -2.20 1.52
C ALA A 114 -4.78 -2.50 1.38
N GLU A 115 -5.45 -2.90 2.45
CA GLU A 115 -6.90 -3.15 2.40
C GLU A 115 -7.64 -1.86 2.05
N GLN A 116 -7.26 -0.73 2.64
CA GLN A 116 -7.85 0.57 2.33
C GLN A 116 -7.64 0.99 0.87
N ILE A 117 -6.46 0.76 0.30
CA ILE A 117 -6.20 1.08 -1.11
C ILE A 117 -6.99 0.14 -2.03
N ASP A 118 -7.06 -1.16 -1.72
CA ASP A 118 -7.80 -2.17 -2.48
C ASP A 118 -9.30 -1.85 -2.47
N ASP A 119 -9.87 -1.63 -1.27
CA ASP A 119 -11.27 -1.25 -1.08
C ASP A 119 -11.59 0.04 -1.84
N GLY A 120 -10.74 1.07 -1.71
CA GLY A 120 -10.93 2.34 -2.42
C GLY A 120 -10.90 2.18 -3.94
N TRP A 121 -10.03 1.29 -4.44
CA TRP A 121 -9.95 0.99 -5.86
C TRP A 121 -11.19 0.23 -6.35
N GLU A 122 -11.65 -0.78 -5.62
CA GLU A 122 -12.89 -1.50 -5.92
C GLU A 122 -14.10 -0.57 -5.93
N MET A 123 -14.21 0.32 -4.93
CA MET A 123 -15.29 1.30 -4.85
C MET A 123 -15.36 2.22 -6.09
N LEU A 124 -14.22 2.70 -6.61
CA LEU A 124 -14.19 3.50 -7.84
C LEU A 124 -14.60 2.69 -9.07
N ARG A 125 -14.19 1.42 -9.16
CA ARG A 125 -14.59 0.50 -10.24
C ARG A 125 -16.08 0.26 -10.22
N GLU A 126 -16.67 0.00 -9.06
CA GLU A 126 -18.10 -0.25 -8.89
C GLU A 126 -18.95 0.99 -9.15
N ALA A 127 -18.46 2.18 -8.76
CA ALA A 127 -19.11 3.45 -9.06
C ALA A 127 -19.11 3.77 -10.56
N GLY A 128 -18.31 3.08 -11.38
CA GLY A 128 -18.16 3.36 -12.81
C GLY A 128 -17.45 4.70 -13.06
N GLU A 129 -16.70 5.21 -12.08
CA GLU A 129 -15.99 6.47 -12.20
C GLU A 129 -14.63 6.29 -12.87
N LEU A 130 -14.10 5.07 -12.99
CA LEU A 130 -12.84 4.81 -13.69
C LEU A 130 -13.05 4.74 -15.20
N GLU A 131 -12.28 5.54 -15.94
CA GLU A 131 -12.04 5.37 -17.39
C GLU A 131 -10.92 4.38 -17.69
#